data_AF-A0A1W9QRF0-F1
#
_entry.id   AF-A0A1W9QRF0-F1
#
_cell.length_a   1.000
_cell.length_b   1.000
_cell.length_c   1.000
_cell.angle_alpha   90.00
_cell.angle_beta   90.00
_cell.angle_gamma   90.00
#
_symmetry.space_group_name_H-M   'P 1'
#
loop_
_entity.id
_entity.type
_entity.pdbx_description
1 polymer ?
#
loop_
_entity_poly.entity_id
_entity_poly.type
_entity_poly.pdbx_seq_one_letter_code
_entity_poly.pdbx_strand_id
1 'polypeptide(L)' 'MSALILMIVVFAGYILMYRIYGKYISKWIFNLDKNRTPPSIKLQDGVDYQPTRKEIIFGQQL' A
#
# COMPACT_ATOMS: atom_id res chain seq x y z
N MET A 1 8.63 -7.81 38.65
CA MET A 1 8.42 -7.83 37.19
C MET A 1 8.91 -6.50 36.63
N SER A 2 10.06 -6.48 35.95
CA SER A 2 10.73 -5.25 35.51
C SER A 2 10.02 -4.65 34.30
N ALA A 3 9.61 -3.38 34.42
CA ALA A 3 8.89 -2.62 33.38
C ALA A 3 9.57 -2.64 31.99
N LEU A 4 10.89 -2.86 31.95
CA LEU A 4 11.68 -3.07 30.73
C LEU A 4 11.17 -4.23 29.87
N ILE A 5 10.81 -5.37 30.48
CA ILE A 5 10.32 -6.54 29.74
C ILE A 5 8.95 -6.24 29.13
N LEU A 6 8.07 -5.58 29.90
CA LEU A 6 6.75 -5.16 29.42
C LEU A 6 6.88 -4.20 28.23
N MET A 7 7.77 -3.22 28.30
CA MET A 7 8.03 -2.27 27.24
C MET A 7 8.44 -2.97 25.93
N ILE A 8 9.38 -3.91 26.01
CA ILE A 8 9.89 -4.64 24.85
C ILE A 8 8.76 -5.47 24.21
N VAL A 9 7.96 -6.15 25.02
CA VAL A 9 6.83 -6.97 24.53
C VAL A 9 5.78 -6.10 23.84
N VAL A 10 5.45 -4.94 24.41
CA VAL A 10 4.49 -4.01 23.79
C VAL A 10 5.03 -3.44 22.47
N PHE A 11 6.30 -3.05 22.42
CA PHE A 11 6.91 -2.55 21.18
C PHE A 11 6.95 -3.61 20.08
N ALA A 12 7.34 -4.84 20.42
CA ALA A 12 7.34 -5.96 19.49
C ALA A 12 5.92 -6.26 18.99
N GLY A 13 4.94 -6.24 19.89
CA GLY A 13 3.52 -6.39 19.55
C GLY A 13 3.03 -5.30 18.61
N TYR A 14 3.38 -4.04 18.87
CA TYR A 14 2.97 -2.91 18.04
C TYR A 14 3.54 -3.02 16.61
N ILE A 15 4.82 -3.36 16.46
CA ILE A 15 5.45 -3.55 15.15
C ILE A 15 4.81 -4.71 14.39
N LEU A 16 4.58 -5.83 15.08
CA LEU A 16 3.94 -7.01 14.49
C LEU A 16 2.54 -6.65 13.99
N MET A 17 1.78 -5.93 14.82
CA MET A 17 0.41 -5.57 14.51
C MET A 17 0.34 -4.55 13.38
N TYR A 18 1.24 -3.56 13.35
CA TYR A 18 1.37 -2.63 12.22
C TYR A 18 1.60 -3.35 10.89
N ARG A 19 2.48 -4.37 10.87
CA ARG A 19 2.74 -5.17 9.66
C ARG A 19 1.55 -6.03 9.25
N ILE A 20 0.88 -6.67 10.22
CA ILE A 20 -0.28 -7.53 9.95
C ILE A 20 -1.45 -6.70 9.45
N TYR A 21 -1.79 -5.60 10.13
CA TYR A 21 -2.85 -4.69 9.73
C TYR A 21 -2.56 -4.04 8.38
N GLY A 22 -1.33 -3.58 8.14
CA GLY A 22 -0.96 -3.00 6.84
C GLY A 22 -1.21 -3.98 5.68
N LYS A 23 -0.79 -5.24 5.84
CA LYS A 23 -1.04 -6.30 4.84
C LYS A 23 -2.50 -6.69 4.72
N TYR A 24 -3.23 -6.72 5.83
CA TYR A 24 -4.65 -7.04 5.85
C TYR A 24 -5.45 -5.94 5.14
N ILE A 25 -5.24 -4.68 5.51
CA ILE A 25 -5.89 -3.51 4.88
C ILE A 25 -5.53 -3.43 3.39
N SER A 26 -4.27 -3.62 3.01
CA SER A 26 -3.88 -3.58 1.59
C SER A 26 -4.61 -4.63 0.74
N LYS A 27 -4.86 -5.82 1.31
CA LYS A 27 -5.53 -6.92 0.62
C LYS A 27 -7.05 -6.81 0.66
N TRP A 28 -7.63 -6.38 1.78
CA TRP A 28 -9.08 -6.33 1.96
C TRP A 28 -9.71 -5.05 1.42
N ILE A 29 -9.10 -3.89 1.68
CA ILE A 29 -9.72 -2.59 1.33
C ILE A 29 -9.33 -2.14 -0.08
N PHE A 30 -8.06 -2.29 -0.43
CA PHE A 30 -7.57 -1.87 -1.75
C PHE A 30 -7.55 -2.99 -2.78
N ASN A 31 -7.70 -4.25 -2.34
CA ASN A 31 -7.62 -5.45 -3.19
C ASN A 31 -6.48 -5.32 -4.22
N LEU A 32 -5.30 -4.93 -3.71
CA LEU A 32 -4.12 -4.59 -4.50
C LEU A 32 -3.60 -5.84 -5.19
N ASP A 33 -4.18 -6.13 -6.34
CA ASP A 33 -3.71 -7.16 -7.25
C ASP A 33 -2.65 -6.54 -8.17
N LYS A 34 -1.40 -6.93 -7.97
CA LYS A 34 -0.25 -6.51 -8.79
C LYS A 34 -0.41 -6.93 -10.26
N ASN A 35 -1.24 -7.92 -10.56
CA ASN A 35 -1.49 -8.39 -11.92
C ASN A 35 -2.68 -7.66 -12.59
N ARG A 36 -3.36 -6.76 -11.85
CA ARG A 36 -4.48 -6.00 -12.40
C ARG A 36 -3.94 -4.92 -13.31
N THR A 37 -4.09 -5.13 -14.62
CA THR A 37 -3.83 -4.10 -15.63
C THR A 37 -4.64 -2.84 -15.31
N PRO A 38 -4.01 -1.67 -15.16
CA PRO A 38 -4.69 -0.43 -14.84
C PRO A 38 -5.64 -0.03 -15.98
N PRO A 39 -6.72 0.72 -15.67
CA PRO A 39 -7.71 1.16 -16.67
C PRO A 39 -7.07 1.99 -17.78
N SER A 40 -6.01 2.75 -17.48
CA SER A 40 -5.23 3.52 -18.47
C SER A 40 -4.60 2.68 -19.59
N ILE A 41 -4.37 1.39 -19.35
CA ILE A 41 -3.87 0.43 -20.36
C ILE A 41 -5.05 -0.33 -20.99
N LYS A 42 -6.03 -0.75 -20.18
CA LYS A 42 -7.19 -1.52 -20.65
C LYS A 42 -8.15 -0.74 -21.55
N LEU A 43 -8.30 0.55 -21.30
CA LEU A 43 -9.23 1.44 -22.01
C LEU A 43 -8.47 2.40 -22.93
N GLN A 44 -7.24 2.06 -23.33
CA GLN A 44 -6.41 2.95 -24.15
C GLN A 44 -7.10 3.27 -25.49
N ASP A 45 -7.82 4.39 -25.51
CA ASP A 45 -8.68 4.86 -26.60
C ASP A 45 -8.05 6.05 -27.35
N GLY A 46 -6.93 6.56 -26.84
CA GLY A 46 -6.21 7.69 -27.42
C GLY A 46 -6.82 9.06 -27.11
N VAL A 47 -7.92 9.11 -26.34
CA VAL A 47 -8.62 10.35 -25.97
C VAL A 47 -8.69 10.50 -24.45
N ASP A 48 -9.41 9.61 -23.76
CA ASP A 48 -9.68 9.72 -22.32
C ASP A 48 -8.70 8.90 -21.47
N TYR A 49 -8.10 7.84 -22.03
CA TYR A 49 -7.19 6.97 -21.31
C TYR A 49 -5.88 6.77 -22.08
N GLN A 50 -4.79 7.33 -21.54
CA GLN A 50 -3.42 7.02 -21.97
C GLN A 50 -2.56 6.51 -20.81
N PRO A 51 -1.65 5.55 -21.05
CA PRO A 51 -0.74 5.05 -20.04
C PRO A 51 0.33 6.10 -19.69
N THR A 52 0.10 6.83 -18.59
CA THR A 52 1.07 7.78 -18.05
C THR A 52 2.13 7.06 -17.21
N ARG A 53 3.39 7.53 -17.31
CA ARG A 53 4.48 7.01 -16.46
C ARG A 53 4.20 7.32 -14.99
N LYS A 54 4.36 6.31 -14.13
CA LYS A 54 4.21 6.43 -12.67
C LYS A 54 5.02 7.60 -12.07
N GLU A 55 6.19 7.88 -12.63
CA GLU A 55 7.09 8.96 -12.23
C GLU A 55 6.42 10.34 -12.31
N ILE A 56 5.57 10.54 -13.31
CA ILE A 56 4.85 11.80 -13.54
C ILE A 56 3.68 11.95 -12.56
N ILE A 57 3.00 10.84 -12.24
CA ILE A 57 1.86 10.82 -11.29
C ILE A 57 2.32 11.16 -9.87
N PHE A 58 3.47 10.62 -9.44
CA PHE A 58 4.04 10.94 -8.12
C PHE A 58 4.77 12.30 -8.08
N GLY A 59 5.14 12.85 -9.24
CA GLY A 59 5.78 14.17 -9.33
C GLY A 59 4.84 15.33 -9.03
N GLN A 60 3.52 15.16 -9.13
CA GLN A 60 2.54 16.21 -8.83
C GLN A 60 2.33 16.42 -7.32
N GLN A 61 2.93 15.56 -6.49
CA GLN A 61 2.79 15.55 -5.03
C GLN A 61 4.12 15.81 -4.30
N LEU A 62 5.15 16.26 -5.03
CA LEU A 62 6.42 16.76 -4.50
C LEU A 62 6.51 18.29 -4.64
#